data_AF-A0A4R4U8D6-F1
#
_entry.id   AF-A0A4R4U8D6-F1
#
_cell.length_a   1.000
_cell.length_b   1.000
_cell.length_c   1.000
_cell.angle_alpha   90.00
_cell.angle_beta   90.00
_cell.angle_gamma   90.00
#
_symmetry.space_group_name_H-M   'P 1'
#
loop_
_entity.id
_entity.type
_entity.pdbx_description
1 polymer ?
#
loop_
_entity_poly.entity_id
_entity_poly.type
_entity_poly.pdbx_seq_one_letter_code
_entity_poly.pdbx_strand_id
1 'polypeptide(L)'
;MNRPSTYAQRVRARPYGPREIQAGGVTVWFHGPFAVLTLTGETTLTLRADLEEPPISADLADLFSSAGNELAACLPHPGLLVCEQPLSDDTPNALHRFAVRPESDGLILTLEASGRTIHVALTVRDADRLAEEILRWAAPR
;
A
#
# COMPACT_ATOMS: atom_id res chain seq x y z
N MET A 1 24.26 1.83 15.88
CA MET A 1 23.35 0.98 15.08
C MET A 1 21.98 1.63 15.01
N ASN A 2 21.71 2.38 13.94
CA ASN A 2 20.40 3.01 13.72
C ASN A 2 19.44 1.95 13.19
N ARG A 3 18.50 1.51 14.02
CA ARG A 3 17.44 0.59 13.60
C ARG A 3 16.50 1.29 12.59
N PRO A 4 15.97 0.58 11.59
CA PRO A 4 14.98 1.11 10.64
C PRO A 4 13.62 1.48 11.26
N SER A 5 13.49 1.47 12.58
CA SER A 5 12.30 1.85 13.33
C SER A 5 12.04 3.37 13.42
N THR A 6 12.94 4.21 12.91
CA THR A 6 12.97 5.65 13.24
C THR A 6 11.98 6.52 12.45
N TYR A 7 11.64 6.21 11.20
CA TYR A 7 10.66 7.03 10.46
C TYR A 7 9.22 6.78 10.95
N ALA A 8 8.78 5.52 10.98
CA ALA A 8 7.46 5.14 11.48
C ALA A 8 7.23 5.58 12.94
N GLN A 9 8.22 5.44 13.83
CA GLN A 9 8.11 5.92 15.21
C GLN A 9 8.05 7.45 15.31
N ARG A 10 8.82 8.19 14.50
CA ARG A 10 8.79 9.67 14.49
C ARG A 10 7.49 10.24 13.93
N VAL A 11 6.88 9.55 12.96
CA VAL A 11 5.58 9.93 12.41
C VAL A 11 4.44 9.64 13.39
N ARG A 12 4.51 8.51 14.13
CA ARG A 12 3.56 8.15 15.20
C ARG A 12 3.49 9.14 16.36
N ALA A 13 4.49 9.99 16.56
CA ALA A 13 4.60 10.90 17.69
C ALA A 13 4.02 12.32 17.48
N ARG A 14 3.34 12.61 16.36
CA ARG A 14 2.82 13.97 16.05
C ARG A 14 1.36 14.21 16.52
N PRO A 15 0.97 15.47 16.84
CA PRO A 15 -0.27 15.78 17.55
C PRO A 15 -1.58 15.60 16.76
N TYR A 16 -1.52 15.53 15.43
CA TYR A 16 -2.65 15.24 14.53
C TYR A 16 -2.50 13.83 13.94
N GLY A 17 -2.24 12.86 14.82
CA GLY A 17 -1.63 11.56 14.49
C GLY A 17 -2.13 10.89 13.21
N PRO A 18 -1.26 10.12 12.53
CA PRO A 18 -1.62 9.46 11.28
C PRO A 18 -2.85 8.57 11.46
N ARG A 19 -3.78 8.60 10.50
CA ARG A 19 -4.89 7.64 10.49
C ARG A 19 -4.33 6.29 10.08
N GLU A 20 -4.38 5.32 11.00
CA GLU A 20 -3.98 3.94 10.74
C GLU A 20 -5.21 3.09 10.40
N ILE A 21 -5.07 2.27 9.36
CA ILE A 21 -6.08 1.30 8.95
C ILE A 21 -5.40 -0.05 8.78
N GLN A 22 -5.94 -1.06 9.45
CA GLN A 22 -5.51 -2.46 9.29
C GLN A 22 -6.64 -3.21 8.59
N ALA A 23 -6.29 -3.92 7.53
CA ALA A 23 -7.20 -4.63 6.64
C ALA A 23 -6.48 -5.87 6.09
N GLY A 24 -6.77 -7.04 6.67
CA GLY A 24 -6.00 -8.27 6.41
C GLY A 24 -4.49 -8.09 6.64
N GLY A 25 -3.68 -8.52 5.67
CA GLY A 25 -2.23 -8.34 5.70
C GLY A 25 -1.75 -6.95 5.26
N VAL A 26 -2.64 -5.98 5.09
CA VAL A 26 -2.29 -4.60 4.68
C VAL A 26 -2.54 -3.65 5.86
N THR A 27 -1.52 -2.86 6.20
CA THR A 27 -1.64 -1.72 7.10
C THR A 27 -1.38 -0.43 6.32
N VAL A 28 -2.32 0.51 6.33
CA VAL A 28 -2.16 1.81 5.68
C VAL A 28 -2.10 2.92 6.72
N TRP A 29 -1.12 3.79 6.57
CA TRP A 29 -0.94 4.99 7.38
C TRP A 29 -1.09 6.22 6.51
N PHE A 30 -2.08 7.05 6.81
CA PHE A 30 -2.27 8.31 6.11
C PHE A 30 -1.64 9.48 6.87
N HIS A 31 -0.80 10.26 6.19
CA HIS A 31 -0.15 11.44 6.78
C HIS A 31 0.11 12.53 5.73
N GLY A 32 -0.42 13.74 5.94
CA GLY A 32 -0.33 14.80 4.93
C GLY A 32 -0.86 14.31 3.57
N PRO A 33 -0.13 14.49 2.45
CA PRO A 33 -0.54 13.99 1.15
C PRO A 33 -0.27 12.49 0.95
N PHE A 34 0.38 11.82 1.90
CA PHE A 34 0.90 10.47 1.68
C PHE A 34 0.01 9.38 2.28
N ALA A 35 -0.02 8.23 1.60
CA ALA A 35 -0.38 6.94 2.18
C ALA A 35 0.85 6.04 2.22
N VAL A 36 1.17 5.49 3.40
CA VAL A 36 2.24 4.51 3.59
C VAL A 36 1.59 3.15 3.83
N LEU A 37 1.75 2.23 2.88
CA LEU A 37 1.17 0.89 2.90
C LEU A 37 2.23 -0.12 3.30
N THR A 38 2.06 -0.80 4.41
CA THR A 38 2.87 -1.95 4.81
C THR A 38 2.09 -3.23 4.52
N LEU A 39 2.63 -4.03 3.60
CA LEU A 39 2.07 -5.31 3.17
C LEU A 39 2.85 -6.44 3.83
N THR A 40 2.14 -7.30 4.55
CA THR A 40 2.69 -8.39 5.35
C THR A 40 2.20 -9.72 4.82
N GLY A 41 3.07 -10.40 4.07
CA GLY A 41 2.89 -11.78 3.60
C GLY A 41 4.00 -12.68 4.15
N GLU A 42 4.62 -13.47 3.28
CA GLU A 42 5.85 -14.22 3.62
C GLU A 42 7.00 -13.30 4.04
N THR A 43 7.03 -12.10 3.47
CA THR A 43 7.92 -11.01 3.85
C THR A 43 7.11 -9.73 3.98
N THR A 44 7.74 -8.69 4.53
CA THR A 44 7.13 -7.38 4.67
C THR A 44 7.72 -6.41 3.66
N LEU A 45 6.85 -5.67 2.97
CA LEU A 45 7.23 -4.54 2.12
C LEU A 45 6.44 -3.31 2.53
N THR A 46 7.10 -2.15 2.54
CA THR A 46 6.45 -0.87 2.79
C THR A 46 6.56 -0.01 1.55
N LEU A 47 5.44 0.54 1.12
CA LEU A 47 5.30 1.42 -0.03
C LEU A 47 4.81 2.78 0.45
N ARG A 48 5.25 3.85 -0.21
CA ARG A 48 4.70 5.19 -0.05
C ARG A 48 4.09 5.66 -1.35
N ALA A 49 2.84 6.10 -1.26
CA ALA A 49 2.08 6.75 -2.32
C ALA A 49 1.94 8.24 -1.98
N ASP A 50 2.20 9.12 -2.94
CA ASP A 50 1.75 10.50 -2.87
C ASP A 50 0.34 10.58 -3.47
N LEU A 51 -0.66 10.88 -2.65
CA LEU A 51 -2.06 10.90 -3.08
C LEU A 51 -2.46 12.21 -3.75
N GLU A 52 -1.64 13.26 -3.64
CA GLU A 52 -1.83 14.52 -4.38
C GLU A 52 -1.29 14.43 -5.81
N GLU A 53 -0.37 13.50 -6.09
CA GLU A 53 0.19 13.26 -7.42
C GLU A 53 -0.77 12.38 -8.25
N PRO A 54 -1.45 12.93 -9.28
CA PRO A 54 -2.25 12.12 -10.18
C PRO A 54 -1.32 11.28 -11.07
N PRO A 55 -1.68 10.03 -11.41
CA PRO A 55 -2.96 9.37 -11.13
C PRO A 55 -2.96 8.47 -9.86
N ILE A 56 -1.98 8.57 -8.97
CA ILE A 56 -1.70 7.55 -7.94
C ILE A 56 -2.90 7.22 -7.05
N SER A 57 -3.61 8.25 -6.56
CA SER A 57 -4.75 8.08 -5.68
C SER A 57 -5.93 7.37 -6.36
N ALA A 58 -6.21 7.71 -7.61
CA ALA A 58 -7.25 7.06 -8.41
C ALA A 58 -6.87 5.61 -8.75
N ASP A 59 -5.64 5.38 -9.22
CA ASP A 59 -5.15 4.05 -9.58
C ASP A 59 -5.21 3.08 -8.38
N LEU A 60 -4.79 3.54 -7.19
CA LEU A 60 -4.87 2.72 -5.97
C LEU A 60 -6.30 2.45 -5.55
N ALA A 61 -7.17 3.47 -5.59
CA ALA A 61 -8.58 3.31 -5.27
C ALA A 61 -9.26 2.32 -6.23
N ASP A 62 -8.96 2.39 -7.52
CA ASP A 62 -9.51 1.50 -8.55
C ASP A 62 -9.02 0.07 -8.39
N LEU A 63 -7.74 -0.13 -8.02
CA LEU A 63 -7.19 -1.45 -7.70
C LEU A 63 -7.95 -2.11 -6.55
N PHE A 64 -8.14 -1.39 -5.44
CA PHE A 64 -8.85 -1.91 -4.28
C PHE A 64 -10.37 -2.01 -4.49
N SER A 65 -10.98 -1.11 -5.28
CA SER A 65 -12.39 -1.23 -5.66
C SER A 65 -12.62 -2.44 -6.55
N SER A 66 -11.72 -2.72 -7.51
CA SER A 66 -11.79 -3.92 -8.33
C SER A 66 -11.68 -5.17 -7.47
N ALA A 67 -10.76 -5.17 -6.50
CA ALA A 67 -10.63 -6.23 -5.51
C ALA A 67 -11.91 -6.44 -4.69
N GLY A 68 -12.54 -5.36 -4.20
CA GLY A 68 -13.82 -5.41 -3.51
C GLY A 68 -14.98 -5.94 -4.36
N ASN A 69 -14.91 -5.75 -5.67
CA ASN A 69 -15.86 -6.34 -6.62
C ASN A 69 -15.48 -7.76 -7.09
N GLU A 70 -14.50 -8.40 -6.44
CA GLU A 70 -13.96 -9.71 -6.83
C GLU A 70 -13.48 -9.75 -8.30
N LEU A 71 -12.90 -8.65 -8.76
CA LEU A 71 -12.32 -8.53 -10.09
C LEU A 71 -10.79 -8.51 -10.02
N ALA A 72 -10.16 -9.17 -10.98
CA ALA A 72 -8.71 -9.07 -11.15
C ALA A 72 -8.34 -7.68 -11.68
N ALA A 73 -7.30 -7.08 -11.11
CA ALA A 73 -6.81 -5.77 -11.55
C ALA A 73 -5.30 -5.65 -11.32
N CYS A 74 -4.67 -4.71 -12.02
CA CYS A 74 -3.27 -4.37 -11.86
C CYS A 74 -3.15 -2.85 -11.82
N LEU A 75 -2.31 -2.34 -10.92
CA LEU A 75 -1.99 -0.93 -10.85
C LEU A 75 -1.33 -0.52 -12.18
N PRO A 76 -1.85 0.49 -12.90
CA PRO A 76 -1.31 0.89 -14.19
C PRO A 76 0.10 1.50 -14.09
N HIS A 77 0.36 2.27 -13.04
CA HIS A 77 1.63 3.00 -12.84
C HIS A 77 2.35 2.60 -11.54
N PRO A 78 2.78 1.33 -11.37
CA PRO A 78 3.43 0.87 -10.14
C PRO A 78 4.73 1.62 -9.82
N GLY A 79 5.43 2.14 -10.84
CA GLY A 79 6.66 2.91 -10.66
C GLY A 79 6.48 4.27 -9.98
N LEU A 80 5.24 4.74 -9.80
CA LEU A 80 4.95 5.97 -9.03
C LEU A 80 4.92 5.72 -7.51
N LEU A 81 4.89 4.44 -7.08
CA LEU A 81 5.01 4.08 -5.68
C LEU A 81 6.48 3.96 -5.28
N VAL A 82 6.82 4.55 -4.14
CA VAL A 82 8.18 4.47 -3.59
C VAL A 82 8.27 3.31 -2.61
N CYS A 83 9.09 2.30 -2.89
CA CYS A 83 9.37 1.26 -1.91
C CYS A 83 10.32 1.80 -0.83
N GLU A 84 9.85 1.81 0.41
CA GLU A 84 10.67 2.17 1.56
C GLU A 84 11.59 0.99 1.91
N GLN A 85 12.89 1.24 1.97
CA GLN A 85 13.91 0.21 2.20
C GLN A 85 14.82 0.51 3.40
N PRO A 86 15.40 -0.53 4.03
CA PRO A 86 16.41 -0.32 5.06
C PRO A 86 17.59 0.49 4.51
N LEU A 87 18.12 1.42 5.31
CA LEU A 87 19.25 2.29 4.95
C LEU A 87 20.54 1.56 4.53
N SER A 88 20.63 0.26 4.78
CA SER A 88 21.77 -0.59 4.45
C SER A 88 21.69 -1.25 3.07
N ASP A 89 20.60 -1.02 2.32
CA ASP A 89 20.38 -1.61 1.01
C ASP A 89 20.57 -0.55 -0.09
N ASP A 90 21.62 -0.71 -0.89
CA ASP A 90 21.99 0.23 -1.96
C ASP A 90 21.27 -0.05 -3.28
N THR A 91 20.53 -1.17 -3.38
CA THR A 91 19.77 -1.50 -4.59
C THR A 91 18.41 -0.79 -4.53
N PRO A 92 18.00 -0.04 -5.57
CA PRO A 92 16.66 0.52 -5.62
C PRO A 92 15.60 -0.59 -5.59
N ASN A 93 14.65 -0.54 -4.64
CA ASN A 93 13.43 -1.33 -4.72
C ASN A 93 12.44 -0.67 -5.69
N ALA A 94 12.57 -0.98 -6.98
CA ALA A 94 11.60 -0.56 -7.97
C ALA A 94 10.39 -1.49 -7.91
N LEU A 95 9.19 -0.94 -7.74
CA LEU A 95 7.96 -1.70 -7.83
C LEU A 95 7.63 -1.93 -9.31
N HIS A 96 7.65 -3.19 -9.73
CA HIS A 96 7.35 -3.58 -11.11
C HIS A 96 5.88 -3.95 -11.29
N ARG A 97 5.24 -4.48 -10.24
CA ARG A 97 3.85 -4.89 -10.29
C ARG A 97 3.18 -4.74 -8.94
N PHE A 98 1.94 -4.29 -8.97
CA PHE A 98 1.01 -4.41 -7.86
C PHE A 98 -0.35 -4.81 -8.44
N ALA A 99 -0.80 -6.02 -8.14
CA ALA A 99 -2.01 -6.59 -8.71
C ALA A 99 -2.86 -7.28 -7.65
N VAL A 100 -4.13 -7.47 -7.97
CA VAL A 100 -5.07 -8.29 -7.21
C VAL A 100 -5.65 -9.37 -8.11
N ARG A 101 -5.86 -10.55 -7.54
CA ARG A 101 -6.54 -11.66 -8.19
C ARG A 101 -7.54 -12.31 -7.21
N PRO A 102 -8.79 -12.55 -7.63
CA PRO A 102 -9.73 -13.38 -6.89
C PRO A 102 -9.28 -14.84 -6.83
N GLU A 103 -9.51 -15.47 -5.69
CA GLU A 103 -9.27 -16.89 -5.42
C GLU A 103 -10.49 -17.50 -4.72
N SER A 104 -10.56 -18.83 -4.68
CA SER A 104 -11.68 -19.56 -4.05
C SER A 104 -11.94 -19.17 -2.58
N ASP A 105 -10.90 -18.73 -1.85
CA ASP A 105 -10.98 -18.37 -0.43
C ASP A 105 -10.81 -16.85 -0.17
N GLY A 106 -10.97 -16.01 -1.20
CA GLY A 106 -10.91 -14.55 -1.05
C GLY A 106 -10.11 -13.86 -2.15
N LEU A 107 -9.21 -12.94 -1.78
CA LEU A 107 -8.41 -12.17 -2.73
C LEU A 107 -6.93 -12.32 -2.40
N ILE A 108 -6.09 -12.38 -3.43
CA ILE A 108 -4.63 -12.32 -3.29
C ILE A 108 -4.11 -11.06 -3.96
N LEU A 109 -3.52 -10.18 -3.16
CA LEU A 109 -2.65 -9.12 -3.64
C LEU A 109 -1.28 -9.72 -3.97
N THR A 110 -0.72 -9.32 -5.10
CA THR A 110 0.61 -9.72 -5.56
C THR A 110 1.43 -8.48 -5.85
N LEU A 111 2.62 -8.42 -5.25
CA LEU A 111 3.57 -7.34 -5.44
C LEU A 111 4.88 -7.91 -5.94
N GLU A 112 5.42 -7.30 -6.98
CA GLU A 112 6.72 -7.68 -7.54
C GLU A 112 7.65 -6.47 -7.47
N ALA A 113 8.72 -6.58 -6.69
CA ALA A 113 9.72 -5.52 -6.52
C ALA A 113 11.13 -6.12 -6.51
N SER A 114 12.02 -5.60 -7.36
CA SER A 114 13.45 -5.97 -7.44
C SER A 114 13.73 -7.49 -7.32
N GLY A 115 13.02 -8.29 -8.13
CA GLY A 115 13.19 -9.75 -8.19
C GLY A 115 12.55 -10.53 -7.03
N ARG A 116 11.76 -9.86 -6.17
CA ARG A 116 10.99 -10.47 -5.10
C ARG A 116 9.50 -10.39 -5.41
N THR A 117 8.77 -11.45 -5.07
CA THR A 117 7.31 -11.51 -5.17
C THR A 117 6.73 -11.69 -3.78
N ILE A 118 5.70 -10.91 -3.45
CA ILE A 118 4.99 -10.98 -2.18
C ILE A 118 3.53 -11.21 -2.46
N HIS A 119 2.95 -12.19 -1.77
CA HIS A 119 1.53 -12.47 -1.79
C HIS A 119 0.90 -12.08 -0.45
N VAL A 120 -0.20 -11.34 -0.50
CA VAL A 120 -0.96 -10.93 0.69
C VAL A 120 -2.41 -11.31 0.50
N ALA A 121 -2.96 -12.06 1.44
CA ALA A 121 -4.37 -12.38 1.46
C ALA A 121 -5.19 -11.17 1.97
N LEU A 122 -6.31 -10.92 1.31
CA LEU A 122 -7.24 -9.85 1.63
C LEU A 122 -8.67 -10.36 1.50
N THR A 123 -9.57 -9.86 2.35
CA THR A 123 -11.01 -10.09 2.18
C THR A 123 -11.61 -9.01 1.28
N VAL A 124 -12.72 -9.31 0.60
CA VAL A 124 -13.50 -8.32 -0.18
C VAL A 124 -13.82 -7.07 0.65
N ARG A 125 -14.30 -7.29 1.89
CA ARG A 125 -14.64 -6.20 2.82
C ARG A 125 -13.43 -5.33 3.18
N ASP A 126 -12.26 -5.94 3.34
CA ASP A 126 -11.03 -5.21 3.61
C ASP A 126 -10.60 -4.39 2.39
N ALA A 127 -10.76 -4.93 1.17
CA ALA A 127 -10.48 -4.22 -0.06
C ALA A 127 -11.39 -3.00 -0.26
N ASP A 128 -12.70 -3.15 -0.08
CA ASP A 128 -13.67 -2.03 -0.14
C ASP A 128 -13.30 -0.94 0.85
N ARG A 129 -13.00 -1.32 2.09
CA ARG A 129 -12.58 -0.38 3.13
C ARG A 129 -11.31 0.38 2.74
N LEU A 130 -10.32 -0.28 2.14
CA LEU A 130 -9.10 0.37 1.69
C LEU A 130 -9.39 1.38 0.56
N ALA A 131 -10.21 1.01 -0.43
CA ALA A 131 -10.61 1.88 -1.51
C ALA A 131 -11.31 3.15 -1.01
N GLU A 132 -12.33 2.99 -0.14
CA GLU A 132 -13.07 4.10 0.45
C GLU A 132 -12.17 5.08 1.20
N GLU A 133 -11.18 4.56 1.93
CA GLU A 133 -10.32 5.38 2.77
C GLU A 133 -9.27 6.13 1.96
N ILE A 134 -8.77 5.53 0.88
CA ILE A 134 -7.90 6.22 -0.09
C ILE A 134 -8.66 7.37 -0.75
N LEU A 135 -9.88 7.11 -1.26
CA LEU A 135 -10.72 8.14 -1.87
C LEU A 135 -11.07 9.26 -0.89
N ARG A 136 -11.46 8.90 0.33
CA ARG A 136 -11.78 9.87 1.39
C ARG A 136 -10.57 10.75 1.74
N TRP A 137 -9.37 10.19 1.75
CA TRP A 137 -8.16 10.93 2.08
C TRP A 137 -7.68 11.82 0.94
N ALA A 138 -7.80 11.36 -0.32
CA ALA A 138 -7.41 12.09 -1.52
C ALA A 138 -8.42 13.19 -1.92
N ALA A 139 -9.63 13.18 -1.35
CA ALA A 139 -10.62 14.23 -1.60
C ALA A 139 -10.09 15.61 -1.17
N PRO A 140 -10.33 16.67 -1.96
CA PRO A 140 -9.95 18.02 -1.60
C PRO A 140 -10.59 18.43 -0.27
N ARG A 141 -9.78 18.97 0.64
CA ARG A 141 -10.18 19.41 1.97
C ARG A 141 -10.73 20.84 2.00
#